data_AF-A0A212SQC0-F1
#
_entry.id   AF-A0A212SQC0-F1
#
_cell.length_a   1.000
_cell.length_b   1.000
_cell.length_c   1.000
_cell.angle_alpha   90.00
_cell.angle_beta   90.00
_cell.angle_gamma   90.00
#
_symmetry.space_group_name_H-M   'P 1'
#
loop_
_entity.id
_entity.type
_entity.pdbx_description
1 polymer ?
#
loop_
_entity_poly.entity_id
_entity_poly.type
_entity_poly.pdbx_seq_one_letter_code
_entity_poly.pdbx_strand_id
1 'polypeptide(L)'
;MSLAMCPLCSDDEDIEVRATLDGGRRVLRHRCGFEWEHGEPASAQRQVARSFEALRASFPKPEDVDPERLERVARLKARYLAVKPDFDPRVAAYWSKYQGVFTPEGLRACNPQILKDFANSEIGARPGNQATFNSAWNDMGDAAAAESTRSTIEYLLHGPDEVPLEERLQQLLDGTKRFAMTGFKEALLTKVLCVMRPERFLTILKYMTDAGGKREIARLVYGLELPAPESVSWTRGRLILWSNDLLRTLVGDGFANQQHSADFLWWAKGKVERSG
;
A
#
# COMPACT_ATOMS: atom_id res chain seq x y z
N MET A 1 -17.42 23.51 25.36
CA MET A 1 -16.32 22.91 26.15
C MET A 1 -16.94 22.39 27.43
N SER A 2 -16.68 21.15 27.84
CA SER A 2 -17.26 20.60 29.08
C SER A 2 -16.84 21.46 30.27
N LEU A 3 -17.81 21.93 31.06
CA LEU A 3 -17.57 22.62 32.33
C LEU A 3 -16.86 21.65 33.27
N ALA A 4 -15.67 22.02 33.76
CA ALA A 4 -14.97 21.23 34.74
C ALA A 4 -15.60 21.54 36.10
N MET A 5 -16.30 20.58 36.72
CA MET A 5 -16.82 20.73 38.07
C MET A 5 -15.89 20.02 39.06
N CYS A 6 -15.65 20.62 40.23
CA CYS A 6 -14.93 19.98 41.32
C CYS A 6 -15.72 18.76 41.81
N PRO A 7 -15.17 17.53 41.74
CA PRO A 7 -15.88 16.33 42.17
C PRO A 7 -16.22 16.31 43.66
N LEU A 8 -15.47 17.08 44.48
CA LEU A 8 -15.64 17.12 45.92
C LEU A 8 -16.70 18.13 46.36
N CYS A 9 -16.75 19.30 45.72
CA CYS A 9 -17.64 20.40 46.11
C CYS A 9 -18.84 20.56 45.19
N SER A 10 -18.85 19.88 44.03
CA SER A 10 -19.82 20.10 42.95
C SER A 10 -19.92 21.57 42.53
N ASP A 11 -18.78 22.27 42.59
CA ASP A 11 -18.61 23.71 42.34
C ASP A 11 -17.66 23.90 41.15
N ASP A 12 -17.98 24.83 40.27
CA ASP A 12 -17.20 25.17 39.06
C ASP A 12 -16.54 26.56 39.12
N GLU A 13 -16.72 27.30 40.22
CA GLU A 13 -15.99 28.55 40.47
C GLU A 13 -14.56 28.28 40.99
N ASP A 14 -13.64 29.23 40.78
CA ASP A 14 -12.28 29.20 41.34
C ASP A 14 -11.46 27.92 41.02
N ILE A 15 -11.54 27.44 39.77
CA ILE A 15 -10.75 26.31 39.28
C ILE A 15 -9.48 26.79 38.56
N GLU A 16 -8.33 26.34 39.05
CA GLU A 16 -7.02 26.64 38.52
C GLU A 16 -6.42 25.45 37.75
N VAL A 17 -5.77 25.72 36.62
CA VAL A 17 -4.98 24.70 35.89
C VAL A 17 -3.59 24.62 36.51
N ARG A 18 -3.24 23.47 37.10
CA ARG A 18 -1.93 23.24 37.72
C ARG A 18 -0.91 22.68 36.74
N ALA A 19 -1.34 21.81 35.85
CA ALA A 19 -0.49 21.22 34.82
C ALA A 19 -1.30 20.83 33.58
N THR A 20 -0.65 20.86 32.41
CA THR A 20 -1.18 20.22 31.20
C THR A 20 -0.37 18.94 30.97
N LEU A 21 -1.06 17.81 30.90
CA LEU A 21 -0.48 16.49 30.69
C LEU A 21 -0.51 16.11 29.20
N ASP A 22 0.30 15.13 28.83
CA ASP A 22 0.29 14.55 27.48
C ASP A 22 -1.10 14.01 27.11
N GLY A 23 -1.51 14.25 25.86
CA GLY A 23 -2.81 13.86 25.33
C GLY A 23 -3.95 14.85 25.58
N GLY A 24 -3.64 16.08 26.05
CA GLY A 24 -4.62 17.17 26.20
C GLY A 24 -5.37 17.18 27.54
N ARG A 25 -5.00 16.28 28.47
CA ARG A 25 -5.49 16.25 29.84
C ARG A 25 -4.94 17.42 30.65
N ARG A 26 -5.67 17.86 31.67
CA ARG A 26 -5.24 18.93 32.57
C ARG A 26 -5.41 18.46 34.00
N VAL A 27 -4.43 18.76 34.85
CA VAL A 27 -4.59 18.69 36.30
C VAL A 27 -5.19 20.00 36.75
N LEU A 28 -6.38 19.94 37.33
CA LEU A 28 -7.12 21.09 37.84
C LEU A 28 -7.10 21.05 39.36
N ARG A 29 -7.15 22.24 39.98
CA ARG A 29 -7.31 22.40 41.42
C ARG A 29 -8.45 23.36 41.70
N HIS A 30 -9.33 22.97 42.61
CA HIS A 30 -10.37 23.87 43.13
C HIS A 30 -9.89 24.58 44.40
N ARG A 31 -10.46 25.74 44.73
CA ARG A 31 -10.19 26.47 45.99
C ARG A 31 -10.26 25.61 47.26
N CYS A 32 -11.07 24.55 47.27
CA CYS A 32 -11.15 23.59 48.38
C CYS A 32 -9.86 22.78 48.61
N GLY A 33 -8.88 22.89 47.71
CA GLY A 33 -7.61 22.16 47.75
C GLY A 33 -7.63 20.83 47.02
N PHE A 34 -8.78 20.38 46.49
CA PHE A 34 -8.89 19.12 45.74
C PHE A 34 -8.32 19.28 44.33
N GLU A 35 -7.47 18.33 43.93
CA GLU A 35 -6.85 18.26 42.61
C GLU A 35 -7.35 17.04 41.85
N TRP A 36 -7.73 17.21 40.58
CA TRP A 36 -8.19 16.11 39.72
C TRP A 36 -7.75 16.27 38.27
N GLU A 37 -7.66 15.15 37.56
CA GLU A 37 -7.45 15.14 36.12
C GLU A 37 -8.79 15.38 35.39
N HIS A 38 -8.79 16.32 34.45
CA HIS A 38 -9.93 16.65 33.62
C HIS A 38 -9.58 16.59 32.12
N GLY A 39 -10.48 15.98 31.36
CA GLY A 39 -10.36 15.75 29.92
C GLY A 39 -10.29 14.25 29.58
N GLU A 40 -10.98 13.85 28.52
CA GLU A 40 -10.84 12.48 27.98
C GLU A 40 -9.45 12.32 27.33
N PRO A 41 -8.78 11.17 27.50
CA PRO A 41 -7.56 10.89 26.75
C PRO A 41 -7.90 10.98 25.26
N ALA A 42 -7.17 11.82 24.51
CA ALA A 42 -7.22 11.72 23.07
C ALA A 42 -6.83 10.28 22.70
N SER A 43 -7.76 9.50 22.15
CA SER A 43 -7.49 8.10 21.84
C SER A 43 -6.27 8.03 20.93
N ALA A 44 -5.30 7.17 21.26
CA ALA A 44 -4.07 7.03 20.48
C ALA A 44 -4.37 6.78 18.99
N GLN A 45 -5.47 6.08 18.70
CA GLN A 45 -6.01 5.88 17.35
C GLN A 45 -6.33 7.20 16.62
N ARG A 46 -6.91 8.20 17.31
CA ARG A 46 -7.26 9.50 16.70
C ARG A 46 -6.01 10.35 16.41
N GLN A 47 -4.97 10.24 17.23
CA GLN A 47 -3.68 10.91 16.98
C GLN A 47 -2.94 10.25 15.81
N VAL A 48 -2.90 8.91 15.76
CA VAL A 48 -2.30 8.16 14.64
C VAL A 48 -3.05 8.44 13.33
N ALA A 49 -4.38 8.44 13.34
CA ALA A 49 -5.19 8.76 12.16
C ALA A 49 -4.90 10.17 11.62
N ARG A 50 -4.82 11.19 12.50
CA ARG A 50 -4.42 12.55 12.11
C ARG A 50 -3.01 12.61 11.54
N SER A 51 -2.07 11.85 12.09
CA SER A 51 -0.69 11.77 11.55
C SER A 51 -0.65 11.10 10.18
N PHE A 52 -1.49 10.08 9.97
CA PHE A 52 -1.60 9.37 8.70
C PHE A 52 -2.22 10.25 7.61
N GLU A 53 -3.32 10.96 7.91
CA GLU A 53 -3.94 11.90 6.98
C GLU A 53 -3.01 13.06 6.63
N ALA A 54 -2.32 13.62 7.62
CA ALA A 54 -1.34 14.68 7.40
C ALA A 54 -0.18 14.20 6.49
N LEU A 55 0.32 12.99 6.74
CA LEU A 55 1.37 12.39 5.91
C LEU A 55 0.87 12.08 4.49
N ARG A 56 -0.36 11.60 4.35
CA ARG A 56 -0.95 11.35 3.03
C ARG A 56 -1.18 12.66 2.27
N ALA A 57 -1.53 13.74 2.96
CA ALA A 57 -1.75 15.05 2.37
C ALA A 57 -0.46 15.70 1.83
N SER A 58 0.70 15.34 2.39
CA SER A 58 2.03 15.79 1.93
C SER A 58 2.66 14.87 0.89
N PHE A 59 2.06 13.73 0.57
CA PHE A 59 2.53 12.88 -0.52
C PHE A 59 2.31 13.56 -1.87
N PRO A 60 3.22 13.41 -2.85
CA PRO A 60 3.08 13.99 -4.18
C PRO A 60 1.75 13.65 -4.86
N LYS A 61 1.20 14.61 -5.58
CA LYS A 61 -0.11 14.57 -6.22
C LYS A 61 -0.01 14.79 -7.73
N PRO A 62 -1.06 14.45 -8.49
CA PRO A 62 -1.07 14.72 -9.93
C PRO A 62 -0.86 16.20 -10.27
N GLU A 63 -1.33 17.11 -9.41
CA GLU A 63 -1.19 18.56 -9.60
C GLU A 63 0.24 19.06 -9.44
N ASP A 64 1.13 18.26 -8.83
CA ASP A 64 2.55 18.60 -8.67
C ASP A 64 3.37 18.33 -9.96
N VAL A 65 2.76 17.77 -11.00
CA VAL A 65 3.42 17.52 -12.29
C VAL A 65 3.39 18.78 -13.14
N ASP A 66 4.57 19.17 -13.64
CA ASP A 66 4.71 20.24 -14.62
C ASP A 66 3.78 20.00 -15.85
N PRO A 67 2.93 20.98 -16.22
CA PRO A 67 2.06 20.88 -17.39
C PRO A 67 2.78 20.47 -18.69
N GLU A 68 4.02 20.94 -18.91
CA GLU A 68 4.81 20.57 -20.09
C GLU A 68 5.18 19.08 -20.07
N ARG A 69 5.47 18.54 -18.87
CA ARG A 69 5.70 17.10 -18.69
C ARG A 69 4.43 16.30 -18.95
N LEU A 70 3.28 16.74 -18.44
CA LEU A 70 2.00 16.08 -18.71
C LEU A 70 1.70 16.03 -20.22
N GLU A 71 1.92 17.13 -20.94
CA GLU A 71 1.70 17.19 -22.37
C GLU A 71 2.67 16.25 -23.13
N ARG A 72 3.94 16.19 -22.71
CA ARG A 72 4.92 15.24 -23.26
C ARG A 72 4.48 13.79 -23.03
N VAL A 73 4.00 13.45 -21.84
CA VAL A 73 3.49 12.11 -21.52
C VAL A 73 2.24 11.79 -22.35
N ALA A 74 1.34 12.75 -22.56
CA ALA A 74 0.17 12.57 -23.42
C ALA A 74 0.57 12.28 -24.88
N ARG A 75 1.57 13.00 -25.42
CA ARG A 75 2.14 12.69 -26.74
C ARG A 75 2.77 11.30 -26.81
N LEU A 76 3.48 10.89 -25.77
CA LEU A 76 4.05 9.54 -25.66
C LEU A 76 2.94 8.48 -25.64
N LYS A 77 1.86 8.70 -24.89
CA LYS A 77 0.71 7.81 -24.81
C LYS A 77 0.02 7.65 -26.16
N ALA A 78 -0.26 8.75 -26.86
CA ALA A 78 -0.85 8.71 -28.20
C ALA A 78 0.01 7.88 -29.18
N ARG A 79 1.33 8.07 -29.15
CA ARG A 79 2.28 7.27 -29.95
C ARG A 79 2.28 5.80 -29.56
N TYR A 80 2.22 5.51 -28.27
CA TYR A 80 2.24 4.14 -27.77
C TYR A 80 0.98 3.39 -28.22
N LEU A 81 -0.20 3.98 -28.02
CA LEU A 81 -1.48 3.40 -28.42
C LEU A 81 -1.60 3.20 -29.95
N ALA A 82 -0.97 4.07 -30.74
CA ALA A 82 -0.92 3.91 -32.19
C ALA A 82 -0.07 2.72 -32.66
N VAL A 83 0.92 2.28 -31.87
CA VAL A 83 1.87 1.21 -32.24
C VAL A 83 1.58 -0.10 -31.50
N LYS A 84 1.04 -0.03 -30.30
CA LYS A 84 0.73 -1.18 -29.43
C LYS A 84 -0.70 -1.05 -28.91
N PRO A 85 -1.71 -1.33 -29.74
CA PRO A 85 -3.10 -1.27 -29.30
C PRO A 85 -3.47 -2.46 -28.40
N ASP A 86 -2.78 -3.59 -28.56
CA ASP A 86 -3.16 -4.86 -27.96
C ASP A 86 -2.48 -5.17 -26.62
N PHE A 87 -3.09 -6.09 -25.88
CA PHE A 87 -2.65 -6.61 -24.59
C PHE A 87 -2.56 -8.14 -24.63
N ASP A 88 -1.91 -8.76 -23.64
CA ASP A 88 -1.82 -10.23 -23.58
C ASP A 88 -3.21 -10.84 -23.29
N PRO A 89 -3.80 -11.61 -24.23
CA PRO A 89 -5.17 -12.12 -24.09
C PRO A 89 -5.32 -13.13 -22.95
N ARG A 90 -4.21 -13.72 -22.47
CA ARG A 90 -4.23 -14.70 -21.37
C ARG A 90 -4.54 -14.07 -20.01
N VAL A 91 -4.38 -12.75 -19.90
CA VAL A 91 -4.41 -12.02 -18.63
C VAL A 91 -5.78 -12.03 -18.01
N ALA A 92 -6.84 -11.81 -18.80
CA ALA A 92 -8.22 -11.78 -18.29
C ALA A 92 -8.61 -13.13 -17.67
N ALA A 93 -8.35 -14.24 -18.39
CA ALA A 93 -8.60 -15.59 -17.89
C ALA A 93 -7.74 -15.92 -16.65
N TYR A 94 -6.47 -15.51 -16.66
CA TYR A 94 -5.56 -15.70 -15.54
C TYR A 94 -6.05 -14.97 -14.29
N TRP A 95 -6.44 -13.70 -14.39
CA TRP A 95 -6.97 -12.95 -13.26
C TRP A 95 -8.28 -13.51 -12.77
N SER A 96 -9.22 -13.85 -13.66
CA SER A 96 -10.49 -14.47 -13.27
C SER A 96 -10.28 -15.77 -12.48
N LYS A 97 -9.35 -16.64 -12.92
CA LYS A 97 -8.95 -17.84 -12.17
C LYS A 97 -8.48 -17.50 -10.76
N TYR A 98 -7.52 -16.58 -10.64
CA TYR A 98 -6.91 -16.29 -9.34
C TYR A 98 -7.78 -15.44 -8.42
N GLN A 99 -8.71 -14.64 -8.96
CA GLN A 99 -9.75 -13.99 -8.17
C GLN A 99 -10.64 -15.02 -7.47
N GLY A 100 -11.02 -16.10 -8.16
CA GLY A 100 -11.73 -17.23 -7.55
C GLY A 100 -10.89 -17.93 -6.48
N VAL A 101 -9.60 -18.18 -6.76
CA VAL A 101 -8.67 -18.82 -5.80
C VAL A 101 -8.44 -17.97 -4.55
N PHE A 102 -8.46 -16.64 -4.65
CA PHE A 102 -8.15 -15.74 -3.53
C PHE A 102 -9.38 -15.30 -2.72
N THR A 103 -10.54 -15.87 -2.99
CA THR A 103 -11.69 -15.82 -2.06
C THR A 103 -11.36 -16.56 -0.76
N PRO A 104 -12.04 -16.27 0.37
CA PRO A 104 -11.83 -17.01 1.62
C PRO A 104 -11.99 -18.53 1.44
N GLU A 105 -13.02 -18.97 0.72
CA GLU A 105 -13.28 -20.38 0.43
C GLU A 105 -12.26 -20.95 -0.57
N GLY A 106 -11.94 -20.19 -1.61
CA GLY A 106 -10.98 -20.56 -2.63
C GLY A 106 -9.59 -20.83 -2.05
N LEU A 107 -9.13 -19.99 -1.12
CA LEU A 107 -7.82 -20.15 -0.48
C LEU A 107 -7.76 -21.47 0.29
N ARG A 108 -8.81 -21.75 1.09
CA ARG A 108 -8.90 -22.98 1.89
C ARG A 108 -8.94 -24.25 1.02
N ALA A 109 -9.67 -24.21 -0.09
CA ALA A 109 -9.92 -25.39 -0.92
C ALA A 109 -8.88 -25.61 -2.03
N CYS A 110 -8.08 -24.60 -2.40
CA CYS A 110 -7.20 -24.71 -3.55
C CYS A 110 -6.07 -25.73 -3.36
N ASN A 111 -5.69 -26.39 -4.46
CA ASN A 111 -4.53 -27.26 -4.51
C ASN A 111 -3.24 -26.43 -4.27
N PRO A 112 -2.31 -26.89 -3.39
CA PRO A 112 -0.99 -26.26 -3.17
C PRO A 112 -0.26 -25.80 -4.43
N GLN A 113 -0.29 -26.61 -5.50
CA GLN A 113 0.40 -26.32 -6.74
C GLN A 113 -0.12 -25.03 -7.40
N ILE A 114 -1.39 -24.69 -7.25
CA ILE A 114 -1.98 -23.46 -7.82
C ILE A 114 -1.32 -22.21 -7.23
N LEU A 115 -0.98 -22.23 -5.94
CA LEU A 115 -0.30 -21.14 -5.24
C LEU A 115 1.17 -21.04 -5.66
N LYS A 116 1.84 -22.19 -5.83
CA LYS A 116 3.21 -22.24 -6.35
C LYS A 116 3.29 -21.73 -7.80
N ASP A 117 2.33 -22.12 -8.63
CA ASP A 117 2.20 -21.66 -10.02
C ASP A 117 1.95 -20.16 -10.09
N PHE A 118 1.11 -19.62 -9.19
CA PHE A 118 0.86 -18.19 -9.12
C PHE A 118 2.15 -17.40 -8.89
N ALA A 119 2.95 -17.85 -7.92
CA ALA A 119 4.20 -17.20 -7.55
C ALA A 119 5.20 -17.21 -8.71
N ASN A 120 5.25 -18.28 -9.49
CA ASN A 120 6.22 -18.45 -10.58
C ASN A 120 5.71 -17.98 -11.96
N SER A 121 4.42 -17.68 -12.11
CA SER A 121 3.85 -17.19 -13.37
C SER A 121 4.29 -15.76 -13.69
N GLU A 122 4.55 -15.49 -14.97
CA GLU A 122 4.79 -14.13 -15.48
C GLU A 122 3.52 -13.48 -16.07
N ILE A 123 2.40 -14.21 -16.16
CA ILE A 123 1.15 -13.73 -16.75
C ILE A 123 0.53 -12.67 -15.85
N GLY A 124 0.09 -11.56 -16.45
CA GLY A 124 -0.59 -10.45 -15.78
C GLY A 124 0.37 -9.53 -15.01
N ALA A 125 1.42 -10.05 -14.38
CA ALA A 125 2.53 -9.26 -13.85
C ALA A 125 3.74 -10.15 -13.58
N ARG A 126 4.95 -9.65 -13.86
CA ARG A 126 6.20 -10.40 -13.74
C ARG A 126 6.89 -10.15 -12.39
N PRO A 127 6.87 -11.12 -11.44
CA PRO A 127 7.42 -10.91 -10.09
C PRO A 127 8.96 -11.02 -10.03
N GLY A 128 9.61 -11.44 -11.11
CA GLY A 128 11.05 -11.66 -11.19
C GLY A 128 11.46 -13.01 -10.59
N ASN A 129 12.74 -13.15 -10.22
CA ASN A 129 13.27 -14.38 -9.64
C ASN A 129 12.62 -14.73 -8.29
N GLN A 130 12.04 -15.93 -8.18
CA GLN A 130 11.39 -16.45 -6.96
C GLN A 130 12.22 -17.52 -6.24
N ALA A 131 13.55 -17.53 -6.40
CA ALA A 131 14.43 -18.53 -5.79
C ALA A 131 14.21 -18.69 -4.27
N THR A 132 14.18 -17.60 -3.51
CA THR A 132 13.95 -17.65 -2.05
C THR A 132 12.61 -18.29 -1.69
N PHE A 133 11.54 -17.96 -2.43
CA PHE A 133 10.22 -18.57 -2.22
C PHE A 133 10.26 -20.06 -2.56
N ASN A 134 10.86 -20.44 -3.69
CA ASN A 134 10.92 -21.84 -4.12
C ASN A 134 11.79 -22.70 -3.19
N SER A 135 12.91 -22.17 -2.70
CA SER A 135 13.74 -22.85 -1.69
C SER A 135 12.96 -23.07 -0.40
N ALA A 136 12.36 -22.01 0.16
CA ALA A 136 11.54 -22.14 1.36
C ALA A 136 10.35 -23.10 1.18
N TRP A 137 9.70 -23.07 0.01
CA TRP A 137 8.63 -23.99 -0.32
C TRP A 137 9.11 -25.45 -0.28
N ASN A 138 10.25 -25.74 -0.88
CA ASN A 138 10.80 -27.09 -0.92
C ASN A 138 11.25 -27.55 0.48
N ASP A 139 11.83 -26.66 1.29
CA ASP A 139 12.29 -26.98 2.65
C ASP A 139 11.12 -27.29 3.60
N MET A 140 9.99 -26.58 3.45
CA MET A 140 8.79 -26.77 4.26
C MET A 140 7.92 -27.95 3.80
N GLY A 141 8.00 -28.30 2.51
CA GLY A 141 7.08 -29.22 1.85
C GLY A 141 5.74 -28.58 1.46
N ASP A 142 5.07 -29.16 0.47
CA ASP A 142 3.91 -28.55 -0.21
C ASP A 142 2.77 -28.15 0.74
N ALA A 143 2.45 -28.99 1.72
CA ALA A 143 1.33 -28.73 2.63
C ALA A 143 1.58 -27.51 3.54
N ALA A 144 2.74 -27.46 4.19
CA ALA A 144 3.09 -26.37 5.09
C ALA A 144 3.35 -25.06 4.32
N ALA A 145 4.04 -25.13 3.17
CA ALA A 145 4.28 -23.96 2.33
C ALA A 145 2.98 -23.37 1.76
N ALA A 146 2.05 -24.23 1.33
CA ALA A 146 0.73 -23.78 0.90
C ALA A 146 -0.04 -23.12 2.04
N GLU A 147 0.00 -23.67 3.25
CA GLU A 147 -0.69 -23.07 4.39
C GLU A 147 -0.14 -21.69 4.75
N SER A 148 1.19 -21.55 4.85
CA SER A 148 1.81 -20.24 5.05
C SER A 148 1.49 -19.25 3.92
N THR A 149 1.41 -19.73 2.67
CA THR A 149 1.03 -18.89 1.53
C THR A 149 -0.44 -18.46 1.62
N ARG A 150 -1.35 -19.36 1.99
CA ARG A 150 -2.77 -19.05 2.24
C ARG A 150 -2.90 -18.00 3.33
N SER A 151 -2.30 -18.22 4.50
CA SER A 151 -2.37 -17.26 5.62
C SER A 151 -1.79 -15.90 5.25
N THR A 152 -0.73 -15.86 4.42
CA THR A 152 -0.14 -14.62 3.91
C THR A 152 -1.15 -13.84 3.04
N ILE A 153 -1.77 -14.53 2.08
CA ILE A 153 -2.72 -13.92 1.14
C ILE A 153 -4.02 -13.55 1.86
N GLU A 154 -4.53 -14.43 2.72
CA GLU A 154 -5.70 -14.20 3.54
C GLU A 154 -5.50 -12.99 4.44
N TYR A 155 -4.36 -12.86 5.12
CA TYR A 155 -4.08 -11.67 5.93
C TYR A 155 -4.02 -10.40 5.07
N LEU A 156 -3.36 -10.44 3.90
CA LEU A 156 -3.27 -9.29 3.01
C LEU A 156 -4.64 -8.82 2.50
N LEU A 157 -5.54 -9.75 2.14
CA LEU A 157 -6.82 -9.44 1.52
C LEU A 157 -7.95 -9.29 2.54
N HIS A 158 -8.04 -10.22 3.47
CA HIS A 158 -9.16 -10.47 4.39
C HIS A 158 -8.75 -10.38 5.87
N GLY A 159 -7.57 -9.84 6.18
CA GLY A 159 -7.17 -9.51 7.54
C GLY A 159 -8.10 -8.46 8.21
N PRO A 160 -7.90 -8.19 9.51
CA PRO A 160 -8.84 -7.38 10.30
C PRO A 160 -9.11 -6.01 9.69
N ASP A 161 -10.38 -5.60 9.69
CA ASP A 161 -10.84 -4.34 9.09
C ASP A 161 -10.24 -3.10 9.76
N GLU A 162 -9.89 -3.21 11.05
CA GLU A 162 -9.24 -2.14 11.82
C GLU A 162 -7.78 -1.90 11.41
N VAL A 163 -7.18 -2.82 10.64
CA VAL A 163 -5.81 -2.70 10.14
C VAL A 163 -5.84 -2.33 8.65
N PRO A 164 -5.50 -1.08 8.29
CA PRO A 164 -5.48 -0.64 6.89
C PRO A 164 -4.60 -1.52 6.01
N LEU A 165 -4.93 -1.59 4.73
CA LEU A 165 -4.21 -2.42 3.76
C LEU A 165 -2.71 -2.08 3.70
N GLU A 166 -2.37 -0.79 3.81
CA GLU A 166 -0.99 -0.28 3.90
C GLU A 166 -0.21 -0.94 5.05
N GLU A 167 -0.85 -1.03 6.23
CA GLU A 167 -0.27 -1.61 7.44
C GLU A 167 -0.19 -3.13 7.37
N ARG A 168 -1.23 -3.79 6.82
CA ARG A 168 -1.19 -5.24 6.59
C ARG A 168 -0.06 -5.63 5.64
N LEU A 169 0.10 -4.87 4.55
CA LEU A 169 1.20 -5.04 3.62
C LEU A 169 2.55 -4.80 4.31
N GLN A 170 2.69 -3.72 5.08
CA GLN A 170 3.93 -3.40 5.81
C GLN A 170 4.31 -4.53 6.78
N GLN A 171 3.36 -5.04 7.56
CA GLN A 171 3.62 -6.12 8.54
C GLN A 171 4.11 -7.41 7.87
N LEU A 172 3.60 -7.75 6.68
CA LEU A 172 4.06 -8.88 5.88
C LEU A 172 5.47 -8.64 5.29
N LEU A 173 5.75 -7.41 4.85
CA LEU A 173 7.07 -7.03 4.34
C LEU A 173 8.14 -7.13 5.42
N ASP A 174 7.86 -6.63 6.62
CA ASP A 174 8.77 -6.68 7.77
C ASP A 174 8.96 -8.10 8.30
N GLY A 175 8.10 -9.05 7.93
CA GLY A 175 8.17 -10.43 8.43
C GLY A 175 7.76 -10.55 9.90
N THR A 176 6.99 -9.60 10.42
CA THR A 176 6.47 -9.63 11.79
C THR A 176 5.44 -10.73 12.00
N LYS A 177 4.80 -11.19 10.91
CA LYS A 177 3.84 -12.30 10.93
C LYS A 177 4.57 -13.63 10.79
N ARG A 178 4.61 -14.40 11.89
CA ARG A 178 5.26 -15.73 11.93
C ARG A 178 4.68 -16.74 10.94
N PHE A 179 3.42 -16.57 10.55
CA PHE A 179 2.76 -17.43 9.55
C PHE A 179 3.12 -17.07 8.11
N ALA A 180 3.79 -15.92 7.88
CA ALA A 180 4.02 -15.43 6.53
C ALA A 180 5.01 -16.32 5.76
N MET A 181 4.71 -16.55 4.48
CA MET A 181 5.53 -17.37 3.62
C MET A 181 6.86 -16.67 3.29
N THR A 182 7.97 -17.32 3.63
CA THR A 182 9.31 -16.84 3.28
C THR A 182 9.44 -16.68 1.77
N GLY A 183 10.00 -15.56 1.32
CA GLY A 183 10.11 -15.24 -0.11
C GLY A 183 8.83 -14.66 -0.73
N PHE A 184 7.66 -14.76 -0.09
CA PHE A 184 6.41 -14.13 -0.56
C PHE A 184 6.35 -12.65 -0.14
N LYS A 185 7.22 -11.84 -0.75
CA LYS A 185 7.43 -10.42 -0.40
C LYS A 185 6.80 -9.48 -1.43
N GLU A 186 7.25 -8.23 -1.44
CA GLU A 186 6.65 -7.11 -2.18
C GLU A 186 6.12 -7.44 -3.57
N ALA A 187 6.92 -8.09 -4.41
CA ALA A 187 6.50 -8.36 -5.78
C ALA A 187 5.27 -9.28 -5.84
N LEU A 188 5.27 -10.34 -5.04
CA LEU A 188 4.16 -11.30 -4.96
C LEU A 188 2.95 -10.73 -4.23
N LEU A 189 3.17 -10.00 -3.13
CA LEU A 189 2.11 -9.31 -2.39
C LEU A 189 1.41 -8.27 -3.29
N THR A 190 2.18 -7.47 -4.04
CA THR A 190 1.60 -6.51 -4.99
C THR A 190 0.91 -7.22 -6.15
N LYS A 191 1.45 -8.34 -6.63
CA LYS A 191 0.82 -9.13 -7.69
C LYS A 191 -0.55 -9.65 -7.27
N VAL A 192 -0.71 -10.08 -6.02
CA VAL A 192 -2.02 -10.45 -5.45
C VAL A 192 -2.99 -9.26 -5.54
N LEU A 193 -2.55 -8.05 -5.19
CA LEU A 193 -3.37 -6.84 -5.30
C LEU A 193 -3.73 -6.49 -6.74
N CYS A 194 -2.81 -6.65 -7.70
CA CYS A 194 -3.10 -6.47 -9.13
C CYS A 194 -4.19 -7.42 -9.65
N VAL A 195 -4.25 -8.65 -9.12
CA VAL A 195 -5.29 -9.62 -9.48
C VAL A 195 -6.61 -9.30 -8.80
N MET A 196 -6.59 -8.95 -7.51
CA MET A 196 -7.81 -8.77 -6.73
C MET A 196 -8.46 -7.40 -6.89
N ARG A 197 -7.69 -6.40 -7.30
CA ARG A 197 -8.13 -5.02 -7.49
C ARG A 197 -7.60 -4.48 -8.83
N PRO A 198 -7.95 -5.13 -9.95
CA PRO A 198 -7.40 -4.82 -11.27
C PRO A 198 -7.71 -3.38 -11.72
N GLU A 199 -8.82 -2.82 -11.26
CA GLU A 199 -9.23 -1.44 -11.52
C GLU A 199 -8.32 -0.40 -10.86
N ARG A 200 -7.66 -0.77 -9.76
CA ARG A 200 -6.84 0.12 -8.94
C ARG A 200 -5.34 -0.09 -9.12
N PHE A 201 -4.87 -1.34 -9.19
CA PHE A 201 -3.44 -1.65 -9.09
C PHE A 201 -2.76 -1.88 -10.44
N LEU A 202 -1.81 -1.01 -10.78
CA LEU A 202 -0.91 -1.20 -11.93
C LEU A 202 0.03 -2.39 -11.69
N THR A 203 0.38 -3.10 -12.76
CA THR A 203 1.25 -4.28 -12.72
C THR A 203 2.75 -3.93 -12.60
N ILE A 204 3.04 -2.83 -11.91
CA ILE A 204 4.38 -2.37 -11.53
C ILE A 204 4.63 -2.84 -10.10
N LEU A 205 5.23 -4.02 -9.95
CA LEU A 205 5.14 -4.77 -8.68
C LEU A 205 6.00 -4.24 -7.53
N LYS A 206 6.98 -3.37 -7.80
CA LYS A 206 7.91 -2.88 -6.78
C LYS A 206 7.95 -1.37 -6.75
N TYR A 207 8.05 -0.81 -5.54
CA TYR A 207 8.24 0.61 -5.30
C TYR A 207 9.58 1.09 -5.86
N MET A 208 10.65 0.34 -5.59
CA MET A 208 12.01 0.64 -6.03
C MET A 208 12.83 -0.66 -6.16
N THR A 209 13.67 -0.71 -7.19
CA THR A 209 14.78 -1.66 -7.39
C THR A 209 15.92 -0.97 -8.14
N ASP A 210 17.07 -1.63 -8.25
CA ASP A 210 18.18 -1.16 -9.09
C ASP A 210 17.79 -1.02 -10.57
N ALA A 211 16.86 -1.84 -11.06
CA ALA A 211 16.33 -1.78 -12.43
C ALA A 211 15.12 -0.83 -12.57
N GLY A 212 14.74 -0.14 -11.49
CA GLY A 212 13.62 0.79 -11.42
C GLY A 212 12.41 0.30 -10.63
N GLY A 213 11.32 1.03 -10.75
CA GLY A 213 10.09 0.78 -9.99
C GLY A 213 9.17 1.99 -10.03
N LYS A 214 8.11 1.99 -9.21
CA LYS A 214 7.15 3.10 -9.15
C LYS A 214 7.84 4.45 -8.89
N ARG A 215 8.82 4.51 -7.98
CA ARG A 215 9.57 5.74 -7.66
C ARG A 215 10.36 6.25 -8.86
N GLU A 216 11.04 5.37 -9.59
CA GLU A 216 11.81 5.78 -10.75
C GLU A 216 10.92 6.19 -11.93
N ILE A 217 9.80 5.50 -12.15
CA ILE A 217 8.81 5.88 -13.16
C ILE A 217 8.25 7.28 -12.85
N ALA A 218 7.85 7.53 -11.60
CA ALA A 218 7.37 8.84 -11.17
C ALA A 218 8.40 9.95 -11.44
N ARG A 219 9.67 9.71 -11.10
CA ARG A 219 10.76 10.66 -11.34
C ARG A 219 11.03 10.90 -12.82
N LEU A 220 11.23 9.85 -13.60
CA LEU A 220 11.67 9.98 -15.00
C LEU A 220 10.53 10.39 -15.93
N VAL A 221 9.36 9.78 -15.79
CA VAL A 221 8.21 10.04 -16.68
C VAL A 221 7.50 11.34 -16.29
N TYR A 222 7.29 11.57 -14.99
CA TYR A 222 6.48 12.69 -14.49
C TYR A 222 7.29 13.78 -13.78
N GLY A 223 8.58 13.58 -13.50
CA GLY A 223 9.35 14.59 -12.75
C GLY A 223 9.01 14.68 -11.27
N LEU A 224 8.32 13.67 -10.72
CA LEU A 224 7.92 13.64 -9.32
C LEU A 224 8.95 12.90 -8.47
N GLU A 225 9.45 13.57 -7.42
CA GLU A 225 10.29 12.95 -6.41
C GLU A 225 9.42 12.30 -5.33
N LEU A 226 9.35 10.97 -5.34
CA LEU A 226 8.65 10.24 -4.28
C LEU A 226 9.59 9.99 -3.07
N PRO A 227 9.05 9.93 -1.84
CA PRO A 227 9.85 9.75 -0.63
C PRO A 227 10.71 8.47 -0.62
N ALA A 228 11.83 8.48 0.08
CA ALA A 228 12.54 7.24 0.37
C ALA A 228 11.77 6.41 1.41
N PRO A 229 11.89 5.06 1.41
CA PRO A 229 11.31 4.25 2.46
C PRO A 229 11.90 4.59 3.83
N GLU A 230 11.03 4.77 4.82
CA GLU A 230 11.37 5.00 6.23
C GLU A 230 10.55 4.04 7.11
N SER A 231 11.00 3.82 8.34
CA SER A 231 10.40 2.83 9.24
C SER A 231 9.06 3.23 9.84
N VAL A 232 8.73 4.53 9.92
CA VAL A 232 7.56 5.02 10.69
C VAL A 232 6.60 5.85 9.84
N SER A 233 7.11 6.90 9.18
CA SER A 233 6.37 7.79 8.29
C SER A 233 6.17 7.14 6.93
N TRP A 234 7.23 7.07 6.14
CA TRP A 234 7.19 6.58 4.77
C TRP A 234 7.37 5.07 4.68
N THR A 235 6.51 4.31 5.36
CA THR A 235 6.58 2.84 5.34
C THR A 235 6.44 2.31 3.92
N ARG A 236 7.12 1.19 3.63
CA ARG A 236 7.10 0.60 2.28
C ARG A 236 5.70 0.23 1.84
N GLY A 237 4.85 -0.25 2.76
CA GLY A 237 3.44 -0.52 2.51
C GLY A 237 2.67 0.70 2.01
N ARG A 238 2.81 1.85 2.69
CA ARG A 238 2.20 3.13 2.27
C ARG A 238 2.73 3.57 0.92
N LEU A 239 4.05 3.56 0.74
CA LEU A 239 4.68 3.98 -0.51
C LEU A 239 4.24 3.13 -1.70
N ILE A 240 4.11 1.81 -1.56
CA ILE A 240 3.62 0.91 -2.62
C ILE A 240 2.21 1.31 -3.06
N LEU A 241 1.30 1.55 -2.11
CA LEU A 241 -0.10 1.87 -2.38
C LEU A 241 -0.27 3.28 -2.94
N TRP A 242 0.34 4.28 -2.29
CA TRP A 242 0.14 5.68 -2.68
C TRP A 242 0.80 6.00 -4.01
N SER A 243 2.00 5.47 -4.26
CA SER A 243 2.62 5.61 -5.59
C SER A 243 1.87 4.85 -6.68
N ASN A 244 1.23 3.72 -6.36
CA ASN A 244 0.35 3.04 -7.30
C ASN A 244 -0.83 3.94 -7.69
N ASP A 245 -1.55 4.48 -6.69
CA ASP A 245 -2.74 5.28 -6.92
C ASP A 245 -2.42 6.59 -7.66
N LEU A 246 -1.28 7.21 -7.33
CA LEU A 246 -0.73 8.36 -8.05
C LEU A 246 -0.45 8.03 -9.51
N LEU A 247 0.31 6.96 -9.78
CA LEU A 247 0.64 6.57 -11.15
C LEU A 247 -0.60 6.13 -11.95
N ARG A 248 -1.57 5.46 -11.30
CA ARG A 248 -2.84 5.06 -11.93
C ARG A 248 -3.67 6.27 -12.35
N THR A 249 -3.68 7.32 -11.53
CA THR A 249 -4.32 8.59 -11.85
C THR A 249 -3.60 9.30 -13.00
N LEU A 250 -2.27 9.41 -12.91
CA LEU A 250 -1.44 10.10 -13.91
C LEU A 250 -1.44 9.44 -15.28
N VAL A 251 -1.51 8.11 -15.36
CA VAL A 251 -1.57 7.39 -16.64
C VAL A 251 -2.94 7.56 -17.32
N GLY A 252 -3.99 7.80 -16.53
CA GLY A 252 -5.36 8.02 -17.00
C GLY A 252 -5.96 6.83 -17.75
N ASP A 253 -7.03 7.09 -18.50
CA ASP A 253 -7.83 6.04 -19.16
C ASP A 253 -7.49 5.86 -20.66
N GLY A 254 -8.14 4.91 -21.33
CA GLY A 254 -7.91 4.63 -22.77
C GLY A 254 -6.92 3.50 -23.04
N PHE A 255 -6.44 2.82 -22.00
CA PHE A 255 -5.76 1.54 -22.12
C PHE A 255 -6.77 0.40 -21.98
N ALA A 256 -6.48 -0.74 -22.62
CA ALA A 256 -7.36 -1.90 -22.61
C ALA A 256 -7.51 -2.54 -21.21
N ASN A 257 -6.45 -2.50 -20.40
CA ASN A 257 -6.43 -2.94 -19.01
C ASN A 257 -5.21 -2.33 -18.28
N GLN A 258 -5.08 -2.60 -16.98
CA GLN A 258 -4.00 -2.06 -16.15
C GLN A 258 -2.61 -2.61 -16.49
N GLN A 259 -2.51 -3.79 -17.12
CA GLN A 259 -1.23 -4.27 -17.63
C GLN A 259 -0.78 -3.42 -18.82
N HIS A 260 -1.70 -3.12 -19.73
CA HIS A 260 -1.44 -2.25 -20.86
C HIS A 260 -1.01 -0.84 -20.39
N SER A 261 -1.63 -0.30 -19.34
CA SER A 261 -1.20 0.96 -18.70
C SER A 261 0.21 0.88 -18.12
N ALA A 262 0.56 -0.22 -17.43
CA ALA A 262 1.89 -0.41 -16.86
C ALA A 262 2.97 -0.57 -17.94
N ASP A 263 2.67 -1.31 -19.01
CA ASP A 263 3.58 -1.50 -20.15
C ASP A 263 3.90 -0.17 -20.83
N PHE A 264 2.90 0.73 -20.95
CA PHE A 264 3.12 2.09 -21.39
C PHE A 264 4.10 2.85 -20.48
N LEU A 265 3.92 2.78 -19.17
CA LEU A 265 4.78 3.51 -18.22
C LEU A 265 6.23 3.02 -18.29
N TRP A 266 6.45 1.71 -18.40
CA TRP A 266 7.78 1.15 -18.62
C TRP A 266 8.38 1.57 -19.96
N TRP A 267 7.57 1.57 -21.03
CA TRP A 267 8.00 2.03 -22.34
C TRP A 267 8.36 3.52 -22.34
N ALA A 268 7.55 4.36 -21.69
CA ALA A 268 7.75 5.80 -21.56
C ALA A 268 9.04 6.10 -20.80
N LYS A 269 9.27 5.42 -19.67
CA LYS A 269 10.54 5.48 -18.92
C LYS A 269 11.73 5.23 -19.86
N GLY A 270 11.73 4.10 -20.57
CA GLY A 270 12.81 3.75 -21.48
C GLY A 270 12.95 4.68 -22.69
N LYS A 271 11.93 5.49 -23.03
CA LYS A 271 12.07 6.56 -24.03
C LYS A 271 12.74 7.79 -23.44
N VAL A 272 12.37 8.18 -22.23
CA VAL A 272 12.99 9.32 -21.53
C VAL A 272 14.47 9.06 -21.27
N GLU A 273 14.84 7.87 -20.79
CA GLU A 273 16.24 7.50 -20.48
C GLU A 273 17.17 7.54 -21.70
N ARG A 274 16.64 7.35 -22.91
CA ARG A 274 17.43 7.41 -24.15
C ARG A 274 17.51 8.83 -24.73
N SER A 275 16.76 9.77 -24.20
CA SER A 275 16.66 11.15 -24.70
C SER A 275 17.25 12.19 -23.74
N GLY A 276 17.64 11.78 -22.54
CA GLY A 276 18.43 12.58 -21.61
C GLY A 276 19.88 12.13 -21.65
#